data_AF-A0A1C9WXT0-F1
#
_entry.id   AF-A0A1C9WXT0-F1
#
_cell.length_a   1.000
_cell.length_b   1.000
_cell.length_c   1.000
_cell.angle_alpha   90.00
_cell.angle_beta   90.00
_cell.angle_gamma   90.00
#
_symmetry.space_group_name_H-M   'P 1'
#
loop_
_entity.id
_entity.type
_entity.pdbx_description
1 polymer ?
#
loop_
_entity_poly.entity_id
_entity_poly.type
_entity_poly.pdbx_seq_one_letter_code
_entity_poly.pdbx_strand_id
1 'polypeptide(L)'
;MIRIGDYFQGFATKVLADVDVNKLTSNQHEFNGSKAFRDLLGTPVGKMHLPTKMAYLDDDLEEMPELFETSLTWYDSREKKETRGPEYRLLYLSAAEHIIYRANAGDTMFLAKEDGGSLILVIAKQGSTILRQLQWIFDVQNTTETVFVTTSMERQPEREEMASEELLALLGIEVDLGDDRLLEAILRKFHSELWPSTPHFAAFARSMVKDADPVTDPDGTLMSWVGMEHRLFRTLEKHRISESISNGFLGPDGNVDVDAFLKLSLSVHNRRKSRAGLSLEEHIAAVFTAHGVRFVKKAKTEGKKEPDFLFPSKRDYDDPRFPPALLTMLGSKTTLKDRWRQVLNEADRIPDKHLLTLQPAISEDQTAEMRAERLQLVIPKQLHGPGFTETQQQWLMGLDDFMNEIKQREQRAPVTVDHLF
;
A
#
# COMPACT_ATOMS: atom_id res chain seq x y z
N MET A 1 -12.98 -6.06 0.82
CA MET A 1 -11.81 -6.62 0.13
C MET A 1 -11.92 -6.28 -1.34
N ILE A 2 -10.81 -6.24 -2.07
CA ILE A 2 -10.77 -5.99 -3.52
C ILE A 2 -10.45 -7.28 -4.26
N ARG A 3 -11.16 -7.55 -5.36
CA ARG A 3 -10.85 -8.64 -6.29
C ARG A 3 -10.08 -8.09 -7.47
N ILE A 4 -8.86 -8.59 -7.67
CA ILE A 4 -8.00 -8.15 -8.78
C ILE A 4 -8.57 -8.53 -10.14
N GLY A 5 -9.37 -9.60 -10.19
CA GLY A 5 -10.07 -10.02 -11.40
C GLY A 5 -11.17 -9.08 -11.89
N ASP A 6 -11.59 -8.10 -11.08
CA ASP A 6 -12.57 -7.10 -11.51
C ASP A 6 -11.92 -6.00 -12.38
N TYR A 7 -10.58 -5.97 -12.47
CA TYR A 7 -9.82 -4.91 -13.17
C TYR A 7 -9.00 -5.42 -14.35
N PHE A 8 -8.74 -6.72 -14.42
CA PHE A 8 -7.90 -7.32 -15.44
C PHE A 8 -8.50 -8.61 -15.97
N GLN A 9 -8.35 -8.84 -17.27
CA GLN A 9 -8.67 -10.10 -17.95
C GLN A 9 -7.60 -11.17 -17.71
N GLY A 10 -6.39 -10.73 -17.36
CA GLY A 10 -5.23 -11.58 -17.15
C GLY A 10 -3.96 -10.76 -17.06
N PHE A 11 -2.88 -11.41 -16.64
CA PHE A 11 -1.56 -10.80 -16.62
C PHE A 11 -0.47 -11.83 -16.90
N ALA A 12 0.68 -11.33 -17.34
CA ALA A 12 1.91 -12.07 -17.46
C ALA A 12 3.00 -11.35 -16.68
N THR A 13 3.89 -12.11 -16.05
CA THR A 13 5.09 -11.57 -15.40
C THR A 13 6.32 -12.17 -16.03
N LYS A 14 7.41 -11.41 -16.07
CA LYS A 14 8.68 -11.85 -16.63
C LYS A 14 9.85 -11.23 -15.90
N VAL A 15 10.78 -12.05 -15.45
CA VAL A 15 12.11 -11.60 -15.04
C VAL A 15 12.89 -11.25 -16.31
N LEU A 16 13.32 -9.98 -16.41
CA LEU A 16 13.99 -9.46 -17.60
C LEU A 16 15.42 -9.99 -17.69
N ALA A 17 15.82 -10.42 -18.89
CA ALA A 17 17.19 -10.79 -19.19
C ALA A 17 17.91 -9.63 -19.89
N ASP A 18 19.24 -9.70 -20.00
CA ASP A 18 20.04 -8.65 -20.68
C ASP A 18 19.52 -8.34 -22.09
N VAL A 19 19.11 -9.37 -22.83
CA VAL A 19 18.59 -9.22 -24.20
C VAL A 19 17.29 -8.41 -24.29
N ASP A 20 16.57 -8.22 -23.17
CA ASP A 20 15.32 -7.48 -23.12
C ASP A 20 15.52 -5.98 -22.79
N VAL A 21 16.61 -5.63 -22.09
CA VAL A 21 16.79 -4.30 -21.47
C VAL A 21 18.15 -3.65 -21.73
N ASN A 22 19.09 -4.33 -22.39
CA ASN A 22 20.40 -3.74 -22.68
C ASN A 22 20.48 -3.29 -24.15
N LYS A 23 20.66 -1.99 -24.39
CA LYS A 23 20.80 -1.40 -25.74
C LYS A 23 21.83 -2.10 -26.63
N LEU A 24 22.88 -2.67 -26.05
CA LEU A 24 23.98 -3.30 -26.80
C LEU A 24 23.66 -4.72 -27.27
N THR A 25 22.70 -5.39 -26.62
CA THR A 25 22.35 -6.80 -26.89
C THR A 25 20.89 -6.99 -27.31
N SER A 26 20.03 -6.02 -27.03
CA SER A 26 18.63 -5.96 -27.46
C SER A 26 18.56 -5.78 -28.97
N ASN A 27 18.00 -6.78 -29.65
CA ASN A 27 17.70 -6.68 -31.06
C ASN A 27 16.24 -6.22 -31.24
N GLN A 28 16.03 -5.12 -31.95
CA GLN A 28 14.72 -4.75 -32.54
C GLN A 28 13.60 -4.33 -31.56
N HIS A 29 13.92 -3.86 -30.35
CA HIS A 29 12.93 -3.37 -29.37
C HIS A 29 11.85 -4.42 -29.05
N GLU A 30 12.27 -5.65 -28.76
CA GLU A 30 11.38 -6.80 -28.57
C GLU A 30 11.51 -7.45 -27.19
N PHE A 31 10.38 -7.88 -26.61
CA PHE A 31 10.38 -8.70 -25.40
C PHE A 31 10.33 -10.18 -25.76
N ASN A 32 11.22 -10.98 -25.17
CA ASN A 32 11.17 -12.45 -25.28
C ASN A 32 10.05 -13.04 -24.38
N GLY A 33 9.59 -14.26 -24.65
CA GLY A 33 8.51 -14.90 -23.85
C GLY A 33 7.20 -15.11 -24.61
N SER A 34 7.29 -15.32 -25.92
CA SER A 34 6.17 -15.36 -26.87
C SER A 34 5.03 -16.32 -26.51
N LYS A 35 5.31 -17.44 -25.81
CA LYS A 35 4.26 -18.36 -25.36
C LYS A 35 3.33 -17.71 -24.33
N ALA A 36 3.89 -17.12 -23.27
CA ALA A 36 3.10 -16.48 -22.22
C ALA A 36 2.32 -15.27 -22.74
N PHE A 37 2.94 -14.44 -23.59
CA PHE A 37 2.23 -13.33 -24.22
C PHE A 37 1.12 -13.81 -25.14
N ARG A 38 1.29 -14.93 -25.84
CA ARG A 38 0.22 -15.54 -26.64
C ARG A 38 -0.93 -16.03 -25.76
N ASP A 39 -0.62 -16.66 -24.62
CA ASP A 39 -1.66 -17.16 -23.70
C ASP A 39 -2.48 -15.99 -23.12
N LEU A 40 -1.87 -14.81 -22.92
CA LEU A 40 -2.54 -13.58 -22.46
C LEU A 40 -3.28 -12.81 -23.58
N LEU A 41 -2.61 -12.57 -24.70
CA LEU A 41 -3.07 -11.68 -25.77
C LEU A 41 -3.83 -12.41 -26.88
N GLY A 42 -3.75 -13.74 -26.92
CA GLY A 42 -4.25 -14.57 -28.01
C GLY A 42 -3.29 -14.65 -29.21
N THR A 43 -3.71 -15.39 -30.23
CA THR A 43 -2.99 -15.46 -31.51
C THR A 43 -3.27 -14.19 -32.33
N PRO A 44 -2.24 -13.46 -32.77
CA PRO A 44 -2.44 -12.25 -33.57
C PRO A 44 -2.90 -12.58 -34.99
N VAL A 45 -3.67 -11.66 -35.57
CA VAL A 45 -3.99 -11.64 -37.01
C VAL A 45 -3.35 -10.39 -37.59
N GLY A 46 -2.32 -10.54 -38.42
CA GLY A 46 -1.48 -9.42 -38.85
C GLY A 46 -0.77 -8.72 -37.68
N LYS A 47 -0.56 -7.40 -37.82
CA LYS A 47 0.00 -6.55 -36.77
C LYS A 47 -1.11 -5.96 -35.91
N MET A 48 -1.17 -6.35 -34.65
CA MET A 48 -2.07 -5.75 -33.67
C MET A 48 -1.34 -4.64 -32.91
N HIS A 49 -1.91 -3.44 -32.91
CA HIS A 49 -1.43 -2.32 -32.12
C HIS A 49 -2.28 -2.21 -30.85
N LEU A 50 -1.64 -2.43 -29.71
CA LEU A 50 -2.29 -2.50 -28.41
C LEU A 50 -1.91 -1.23 -27.65
N PRO A 51 -2.86 -0.34 -27.32
CA PRO A 51 -2.58 0.81 -26.46
C PRO A 51 -1.99 0.34 -25.14
N THR A 52 -0.92 0.99 -24.67
CA THR A 52 -0.19 0.56 -23.47
C THR A 52 0.22 1.76 -22.63
N LYS A 53 -0.05 1.69 -21.33
CA LYS A 53 0.54 2.56 -20.31
C LYS A 53 1.79 1.89 -19.75
N MET A 54 2.89 2.64 -19.64
CA MET A 54 4.18 2.10 -19.18
C MET A 54 4.76 2.89 -18.02
N ALA A 55 5.37 2.18 -17.06
CA ALA A 55 6.20 2.82 -16.02
C ALA A 55 7.33 1.89 -15.53
N TYR A 56 8.39 2.51 -15.02
CA TYR A 56 9.42 1.85 -14.22
C TYR A 56 9.25 2.28 -12.76
N LEU A 57 9.25 1.31 -11.85
CA LEU A 57 8.91 1.48 -10.44
C LEU A 57 10.07 1.00 -9.54
N ASP A 58 10.43 1.82 -8.55
CA ASP A 58 11.37 1.51 -7.48
C ASP A 58 10.88 2.12 -6.15
N ASP A 59 11.59 1.85 -5.06
CA ASP A 59 11.21 2.35 -3.73
C ASP A 59 11.46 3.86 -3.56
N ASP A 60 12.21 4.47 -4.49
CA ASP A 60 12.58 5.90 -4.51
C ASP A 60 11.44 6.79 -5.06
N LEU A 61 10.30 6.21 -5.46
CA LEU A 61 9.13 6.95 -5.89
C LEU A 61 8.63 7.90 -4.78
N GLU A 62 8.79 9.21 -4.95
CA GLU A 62 8.24 10.20 -4.01
C GLU A 62 6.77 10.51 -4.30
N GLU A 63 6.43 10.60 -5.58
CA GLU A 63 5.11 10.93 -6.11
C GLU A 63 4.50 9.76 -6.90
N MET A 64 3.26 9.93 -7.37
CA MET A 64 2.65 8.96 -8.29
C MET A 64 3.46 8.92 -9.59
N PRO A 65 3.77 7.71 -10.11
CA PRO A 65 4.52 7.59 -11.34
C PRO A 65 3.71 8.17 -12.50
N GLU A 66 4.38 8.90 -13.39
CA GLU A 66 3.79 9.23 -14.68
C GLU A 66 3.72 7.95 -15.52
N LEU A 67 2.51 7.59 -15.95
CA LEU A 67 2.29 6.46 -16.84
C LEU A 67 2.46 6.93 -18.27
N PHE A 68 3.57 6.52 -18.89
CA PHE A 68 3.88 6.85 -20.27
C PHE A 68 2.92 6.14 -21.23
N GLU A 69 2.11 6.89 -21.97
CA GLU A 69 1.18 6.35 -22.96
C GLU A 69 1.90 6.04 -24.28
N THR A 70 1.75 4.80 -24.75
CA THR A 70 2.36 4.31 -25.99
C THR A 70 1.55 3.16 -26.58
N SER A 71 2.14 2.39 -27.50
CA SER A 71 1.54 1.17 -28.01
C SER A 71 2.56 0.05 -28.17
N LEU A 72 2.19 -1.16 -27.77
CA LEU A 72 2.89 -2.38 -28.10
C LEU A 72 2.37 -2.96 -29.42
N THR A 73 3.25 -3.56 -30.23
CA THR A 73 2.86 -4.28 -31.44
C THR A 73 3.01 -5.79 -31.25
N TRP A 74 1.89 -6.51 -31.34
CA TRP A 74 1.83 -7.98 -31.25
C TRP A 74 1.57 -8.59 -32.62
N TYR A 75 2.47 -9.45 -33.11
CA TYR A 75 2.37 -10.03 -34.46
C TYR A 75 3.17 -11.33 -34.60
N ASP A 76 2.88 -12.10 -35.65
CA ASP A 76 3.72 -13.22 -36.10
C ASP A 76 4.72 -12.73 -37.18
N SER A 77 6.00 -12.70 -36.83
CA SER A 77 7.08 -12.30 -37.74
C SER A 77 7.31 -13.25 -38.92
N ARG A 78 6.69 -14.44 -38.88
CA ARG A 78 6.76 -15.47 -39.90
C ARG A 78 5.41 -15.77 -40.56
N GLU A 79 4.39 -14.94 -40.34
CA GLU A 79 3.02 -15.14 -40.88
C GLU A 79 3.01 -15.44 -42.39
N LYS A 80 3.88 -14.78 -43.16
CA LYS A 80 4.00 -14.93 -44.62
C LYS A 80 5.00 -16.00 -45.08
N LYS A 81 5.54 -16.83 -44.17
CA LYS A 81 6.56 -17.84 -44.46
C LYS A 81 5.99 -19.25 -44.26
N GLU A 82 5.36 -19.79 -45.29
CA GLU A 82 4.68 -21.10 -45.27
C GLU A 82 5.56 -22.28 -44.83
N THR A 83 6.88 -22.19 -44.99
CA THR A 83 7.84 -23.26 -44.65
C THR A 83 8.36 -23.20 -43.21
N ARG A 84 7.98 -22.20 -42.41
CA ARG A 84 8.45 -22.03 -41.03
C ARG A 84 7.28 -21.84 -40.08
N GLY A 85 7.33 -22.51 -38.93
CA GLY A 85 6.36 -22.31 -37.86
C GLY A 85 6.37 -20.86 -37.31
N PRO A 86 5.26 -20.42 -36.70
CA PRO A 86 5.04 -19.05 -36.26
C PRO A 86 6.10 -18.58 -35.27
N GLU A 87 6.46 -17.30 -35.35
CA GLU A 87 7.38 -16.63 -34.42
C GLU A 87 6.75 -15.32 -33.95
N TYR A 88 6.01 -15.41 -32.85
CA TYR A 88 5.33 -14.27 -32.27
C TYR A 88 6.29 -13.34 -31.54
N ARG A 89 6.09 -12.03 -31.73
CA ARG A 89 6.94 -10.97 -31.17
C ARG A 89 6.10 -9.83 -30.62
N LEU A 90 6.49 -9.35 -29.45
CA LEU A 90 5.92 -8.18 -28.79
C LEU A 90 6.93 -7.04 -28.86
N LEU A 91 6.65 -6.03 -29.68
CA LEU A 91 7.53 -4.89 -29.88
C LEU A 91 7.05 -3.67 -29.11
N TYR A 92 8.00 -2.91 -28.58
CA TYR A 92 7.77 -1.57 -28.05
C TYR A 92 8.32 -0.49 -28.99
N LEU A 93 7.74 0.70 -28.93
CA LEU A 93 8.18 1.85 -29.74
C LEU A 93 9.43 2.49 -29.12
N SER A 94 10.28 3.10 -29.95
CA SER A 94 11.49 3.80 -29.47
C SER A 94 11.19 4.92 -28.46
N ALA A 95 9.98 5.48 -28.49
CA ALA A 95 9.55 6.45 -27.49
C ALA A 95 9.53 5.88 -26.05
N ALA A 96 9.35 4.56 -25.89
CA ALA A 96 9.36 3.87 -24.60
C ALA A 96 10.78 3.52 -24.09
N GLU A 97 11.84 3.80 -24.85
CA GLU A 97 13.23 3.47 -24.49
C GLU A 97 13.66 4.01 -23.12
N HIS A 98 13.18 5.19 -22.73
CA HIS A 98 13.51 5.81 -21.46
C HIS A 98 12.96 5.05 -20.24
N ILE A 99 11.91 4.24 -20.43
CA ILE A 99 11.37 3.32 -19.42
C ILE A 99 12.14 2.00 -19.47
N ILE A 100 12.27 1.40 -20.66
CA ILE A 100 12.85 0.06 -20.82
C ILE A 100 14.33 0.03 -20.40
N TYR A 101 15.10 1.05 -20.77
CA TYR A 101 16.53 1.10 -20.50
C TYR A 101 16.88 1.71 -19.14
N ARG A 102 15.88 2.04 -18.32
CA ARG A 102 16.07 2.26 -16.88
C ARG A 102 16.17 0.92 -16.13
N ALA A 103 15.62 -0.15 -16.71
CA ALA A 103 15.64 -1.48 -16.11
C ALA A 103 16.97 -2.21 -16.30
N ASN A 104 17.25 -3.13 -15.38
CA ASN A 104 18.39 -4.04 -15.41
C ASN A 104 17.92 -5.49 -15.55
N ALA A 105 18.82 -6.37 -16.02
CA ALA A 105 18.56 -7.79 -15.94
C ALA A 105 18.33 -8.20 -14.47
N GLY A 106 17.28 -9.00 -14.24
CA GLY A 106 16.80 -9.34 -12.90
C GLY A 106 15.58 -8.54 -12.44
N ASP A 107 15.32 -7.36 -13.01
CA ASP A 107 14.07 -6.62 -12.78
C ASP A 107 12.87 -7.41 -13.33
N THR A 108 11.69 -7.19 -12.76
CA THR A 108 10.48 -7.93 -13.17
C THR A 108 9.51 -7.02 -13.92
N MET A 109 9.16 -7.43 -15.13
CA MET A 109 8.09 -6.84 -15.92
C MET A 109 6.75 -7.52 -15.59
N PHE A 110 5.72 -6.71 -15.39
CA PHE A 110 4.32 -7.12 -15.28
C PHE A 110 3.57 -6.55 -16.49
N LEU A 111 2.89 -7.40 -17.24
CA LEU A 111 2.04 -7.03 -18.36
C LEU A 111 0.61 -7.47 -18.04
N ALA A 112 -0.25 -6.52 -17.71
CA ALA A 112 -1.65 -6.77 -17.40
C ALA A 112 -2.56 -6.28 -18.54
N LYS A 113 -3.63 -7.03 -18.82
CA LYS A 113 -4.61 -6.70 -19.84
C LYS A 113 -5.91 -6.25 -19.16
N GLU A 114 -6.31 -5.01 -19.42
CA GLU A 114 -7.55 -4.43 -18.89
C GLU A 114 -8.77 -4.93 -19.68
N ASP A 115 -9.97 -4.70 -19.15
CA ASP A 115 -11.23 -5.12 -19.79
C ASP A 115 -11.47 -4.48 -21.16
N GLY A 116 -11.01 -3.24 -21.34
CA GLY A 116 -11.06 -2.53 -22.62
C GLY A 116 -10.05 -3.04 -23.67
N GLY A 117 -9.18 -3.98 -23.31
CA GLY A 117 -8.13 -4.53 -24.18
C GLY A 117 -6.85 -3.69 -24.25
N SER A 118 -6.80 -2.55 -23.56
CA SER A 118 -5.55 -1.83 -23.28
C SER A 118 -4.65 -2.62 -22.34
N LEU A 119 -3.37 -2.27 -22.36
CA LEU A 119 -2.34 -2.93 -21.58
C LEU A 119 -1.73 -1.97 -20.57
N ILE A 120 -1.34 -2.52 -19.42
CA ILE A 120 -0.46 -1.87 -18.46
C ILE A 120 0.83 -2.68 -18.39
N LEU A 121 1.96 -2.05 -18.69
CA LEU A 121 3.29 -2.64 -18.57
C LEU A 121 4.08 -1.88 -17.52
N VAL A 122 4.33 -2.52 -16.38
CA VAL A 122 5.20 -1.94 -15.34
C VAL A 122 6.43 -2.80 -15.13
N ILE A 123 7.58 -2.16 -14.96
CA ILE A 123 8.84 -2.84 -14.60
C ILE A 123 9.19 -2.43 -13.18
N ALA A 124 9.40 -3.40 -12.29
CA ALA A 124 9.79 -3.14 -10.92
C ALA A 124 11.21 -3.64 -10.63
N LYS A 125 11.98 -2.79 -9.95
CA LYS A 125 13.37 -3.03 -9.58
C LYS A 125 13.52 -4.29 -8.71
N GLN A 126 14.48 -5.14 -9.03
CA GLN A 126 14.80 -6.31 -8.20
C GLN A 126 15.14 -5.92 -6.76
N GLY A 127 14.64 -6.68 -5.78
CA GLY A 127 14.89 -6.45 -4.35
C GLY A 127 14.07 -5.31 -3.72
N SER A 128 13.31 -4.55 -4.52
CA SER A 128 12.48 -3.45 -4.00
C SER A 128 11.21 -3.94 -3.28
N THR A 129 10.71 -3.11 -2.37
CA THR A 129 9.40 -3.29 -1.74
C THR A 129 8.29 -3.19 -2.76
N ILE A 130 8.37 -2.26 -3.72
CA ILE A 130 7.34 -2.15 -4.78
C ILE A 130 7.24 -3.42 -5.64
N LEU A 131 8.37 -4.08 -5.95
CA LEU A 131 8.34 -5.39 -6.61
C LEU A 131 7.57 -6.41 -5.76
N ARG A 132 7.86 -6.46 -4.46
CA ARG A 132 7.22 -7.40 -3.55
C ARG A 132 5.71 -7.15 -3.42
N GLN A 133 5.30 -5.89 -3.44
CA GLN A 133 3.90 -5.48 -3.45
C GLN A 133 3.18 -5.83 -4.77
N LEU A 134 3.84 -5.65 -5.92
CA LEU A 134 3.28 -6.08 -7.21
C LEU A 134 3.18 -7.61 -7.29
N GLN A 135 4.18 -8.33 -6.81
CA GLN A 135 4.07 -9.79 -6.70
C GLN A 135 2.92 -10.19 -5.76
N TRP A 136 2.69 -9.41 -4.71
CA TRP A 136 1.58 -9.63 -3.80
C TRP A 136 0.22 -9.38 -4.45
N ILE A 137 0.01 -8.26 -5.13
CA ILE A 137 -1.27 -7.96 -5.76
C ILE A 137 -1.58 -8.95 -6.90
N PHE A 138 -0.57 -9.34 -7.68
CA PHE A 138 -0.71 -10.32 -8.78
C PHE A 138 -0.58 -11.78 -8.33
N ASP A 139 -0.39 -12.08 -7.04
CA ASP A 139 -0.29 -13.46 -6.52
C ASP A 139 0.81 -14.33 -7.17
N VAL A 140 1.99 -13.75 -7.39
CA VAL A 140 3.12 -14.43 -8.05
C VAL A 140 4.36 -14.57 -7.15
N GLN A 141 4.20 -14.48 -5.83
CA GLN A 141 5.34 -14.45 -4.90
C GLN A 141 6.09 -15.79 -4.83
N ASN A 142 5.41 -16.90 -5.19
CA ASN A 142 5.95 -18.26 -5.12
C ASN A 142 6.34 -18.86 -6.49
N THR A 143 6.30 -18.08 -7.57
CA THR A 143 6.70 -18.61 -8.87
C THR A 143 8.22 -18.66 -8.99
N THR A 144 8.75 -19.83 -9.36
CA THR A 144 10.16 -19.98 -9.77
C THR A 144 10.35 -19.79 -11.27
N GLU A 145 9.26 -19.57 -12.00
CA GLU A 145 9.29 -19.41 -13.44
C GLU A 145 9.80 -18.01 -13.81
N THR A 146 10.69 -17.96 -14.80
CA THR A 146 11.16 -16.69 -15.35
C THR A 146 10.06 -15.95 -16.10
N VAL A 147 9.02 -16.66 -16.55
CA VAL A 147 7.83 -16.11 -17.18
C VAL A 147 6.61 -16.84 -16.65
N PHE A 148 5.66 -16.12 -16.07
CA PHE A 148 4.39 -16.63 -15.58
C PHE A 148 3.23 -15.96 -16.31
N VAL A 149 2.12 -16.66 -16.50
CA VAL A 149 0.90 -16.09 -17.11
C VAL A 149 -0.34 -16.70 -16.46
N THR A 150 -1.35 -15.86 -16.24
CA THR A 150 -2.68 -16.33 -15.88
C THR A 150 -3.76 -15.48 -16.54
N THR A 151 -4.81 -16.15 -16.98
CA THR A 151 -6.07 -15.57 -17.47
C THR A 151 -7.26 -16.00 -16.60
N SER A 152 -7.01 -16.82 -15.58
CA SER A 152 -8.04 -17.32 -14.66
C SER A 152 -8.21 -16.38 -13.48
N MET A 153 -8.77 -15.21 -13.75
CA MET A 153 -8.85 -14.11 -12.77
C MET A 153 -9.87 -14.36 -11.66
N GLU A 154 -10.88 -15.21 -11.91
CA GLU A 154 -11.87 -15.64 -10.91
C GLU A 154 -11.27 -16.42 -9.72
N ARG A 155 -10.06 -16.98 -9.90
CA ARG A 155 -9.37 -17.78 -8.88
C ARG A 155 -8.41 -16.95 -8.02
N GLN A 156 -8.27 -15.66 -8.32
CA GLN A 156 -7.38 -14.77 -7.58
C GLN A 156 -7.94 -14.50 -6.18
N PRO A 157 -7.10 -14.52 -5.14
CA PRO A 157 -7.55 -14.24 -3.78
C PRO A 157 -8.00 -12.78 -3.65
N GLU A 158 -8.96 -12.54 -2.75
CA GLU A 158 -9.31 -11.18 -2.38
C GLU A 158 -8.17 -10.53 -1.60
N ARG A 159 -7.98 -9.23 -1.80
CA ARG A 159 -6.93 -8.44 -1.16
C ARG A 159 -7.52 -7.36 -0.25
N GLU A 160 -6.72 -6.91 0.72
CA GLU A 160 -7.06 -5.81 1.62
C GLU A 160 -7.33 -4.53 0.80
N GLU A 161 -8.37 -3.78 1.16
CA GLU A 161 -8.91 -2.70 0.33
C GLU A 161 -7.94 -1.52 0.18
N MET A 162 -7.37 -1.03 1.28
CA MET A 162 -6.56 0.19 1.29
C MET A 162 -5.24 -0.01 0.52
N ALA A 163 -4.50 -1.07 0.82
CA ALA A 163 -3.24 -1.39 0.16
C ALA A 163 -3.45 -1.70 -1.33
N SER A 164 -4.54 -2.40 -1.68
CA SER A 164 -4.82 -2.71 -3.08
C SER A 164 -5.25 -1.49 -3.87
N GLU A 165 -6.04 -0.58 -3.29
CA GLU A 165 -6.38 0.69 -3.93
C GLU A 165 -5.12 1.53 -4.21
N GLU A 166 -4.20 1.64 -3.25
CA GLU A 166 -2.95 2.36 -3.44
C GLU A 166 -2.11 1.75 -4.58
N LEU A 167 -2.00 0.42 -4.63
CA LEU A 167 -1.24 -0.27 -5.69
C LEU A 167 -1.92 -0.20 -7.05
N LEU A 168 -3.25 -0.32 -7.13
CA LEU A 168 -4.00 -0.16 -8.38
C LEU A 168 -3.89 1.27 -8.91
N ALA A 169 -3.89 2.28 -8.03
CA ALA A 169 -3.66 3.67 -8.43
C ALA A 169 -2.28 3.88 -9.07
N LEU A 170 -1.22 3.18 -8.59
CA LEU A 170 0.10 3.20 -9.25
C LEU A 170 0.07 2.63 -10.67
N LEU A 171 -0.88 1.74 -10.96
CA LEU A 171 -1.11 1.16 -12.28
C LEU A 171 -2.07 2.03 -13.13
N GLY A 172 -2.55 3.15 -12.58
CA GLY A 172 -3.49 4.05 -13.27
C GLY A 172 -4.92 3.53 -13.28
N ILE A 173 -5.26 2.65 -12.34
CA ILE A 173 -6.58 2.07 -12.16
C ILE A 173 -7.28 2.77 -11.00
N GLU A 174 -8.46 3.29 -11.28
CA GLU A 174 -9.33 3.88 -10.27
C GLU A 174 -10.25 2.80 -9.69
N VAL A 175 -10.28 2.71 -8.35
CA VAL A 175 -11.14 1.79 -7.61
C VAL A 175 -12.35 2.57 -7.12
N ASP A 176 -13.56 2.16 -7.52
CA ASP A 176 -14.79 2.76 -7.01
C ASP A 176 -15.23 2.07 -5.70
N LEU A 177 -14.89 2.67 -4.57
CA LEU A 177 -15.31 2.21 -3.23
C LEU A 177 -16.57 2.91 -2.71
N GLY A 178 -17.29 3.66 -3.55
CA GLY A 178 -18.49 4.39 -3.14
C GLY A 178 -19.65 3.46 -2.78
N ASP A 179 -20.32 3.73 -1.65
CA ASP A 179 -21.52 3.00 -1.22
C ASP A 179 -22.61 3.97 -0.76
N ASP A 180 -23.73 4.01 -1.48
CA ASP A 180 -24.87 4.91 -1.18
C ASP A 180 -25.46 4.68 0.22
N ARG A 181 -25.43 3.44 0.72
CA ARG A 181 -25.93 3.13 2.08
C ARG A 181 -25.01 3.70 3.14
N LEU A 182 -23.70 3.64 2.90
CA LEU A 182 -22.71 4.29 3.75
C LEU A 182 -22.88 5.81 3.71
N LEU A 183 -23.14 6.39 2.54
CA LEU A 183 -23.40 7.83 2.40
C LEU A 183 -24.59 8.26 3.25
N GLU A 184 -25.72 7.54 3.14
CA GLU A 184 -26.90 7.82 3.97
C GLU A 184 -26.58 7.76 5.47
N ALA A 185 -25.83 6.74 5.91
CA ALA A 185 -25.43 6.60 7.30
C ALA A 185 -24.55 7.76 7.77
N ILE A 186 -23.60 8.20 6.93
CA ILE A 186 -22.73 9.34 7.19
C ILE A 186 -23.55 10.62 7.32
N LEU A 187 -24.43 10.93 6.36
CA LEU A 187 -25.23 12.16 6.36
C LEU A 187 -26.26 12.22 7.50
N ARG A 188 -26.75 11.06 7.96
CA ARG A 188 -27.58 10.97 9.17
C ARG A 188 -26.79 11.24 10.46
N LYS A 189 -25.49 10.91 10.50
CA LYS A 189 -24.65 11.13 11.68
C LYS A 189 -24.00 12.52 11.70
N PHE A 190 -23.58 12.99 10.54
CA PHE A 190 -22.83 14.23 10.34
C PHE A 190 -23.66 15.17 9.46
N HIS A 191 -24.58 15.91 10.07
CA HIS A 191 -25.46 16.87 9.40
C HIS A 191 -24.75 18.13 8.86
N SER A 192 -23.43 18.22 9.04
CA SER A 192 -22.65 19.38 8.63
C SER A 192 -21.99 19.13 7.28
N GLU A 193 -22.00 20.14 6.43
CA GLU A 193 -21.15 20.22 5.24
C GLU A 193 -19.65 20.26 5.59
N LEU A 194 -19.30 20.54 6.86
CA LEU A 194 -17.93 20.48 7.34
C LEU A 194 -17.45 19.02 7.46
N TRP A 195 -16.15 18.83 7.22
CA TRP A 195 -15.54 17.51 7.30
C TRP A 195 -15.50 17.03 8.76
N PRO A 196 -15.96 15.81 9.05
CA PRO A 196 -15.83 15.24 10.38
C PRO A 196 -14.36 15.20 10.83
N SER A 197 -14.10 15.48 12.10
CA SER A 197 -12.76 15.30 12.67
C SER A 197 -12.40 13.81 12.67
N THR A 198 -11.10 13.49 12.55
CA THR A 198 -10.62 12.10 12.51
C THR A 198 -11.07 11.28 13.72
N PRO A 199 -10.97 11.75 14.98
CA PRO A 199 -11.42 10.95 16.13
C PRO A 199 -12.91 10.62 16.11
N HIS A 200 -13.78 11.57 15.73
CA HIS A 200 -15.21 11.31 15.64
C HIS A 200 -15.56 10.38 14.48
N PHE A 201 -14.85 10.51 13.36
CA PHE A 201 -15.06 9.66 12.19
C PHE A 201 -14.59 8.22 12.43
N ALA A 202 -13.43 8.05 13.07
CA ALA A 202 -12.92 6.76 13.51
C ALA A 202 -13.88 6.10 14.51
N ALA A 203 -14.38 6.85 15.49
CA ALA A 203 -15.39 6.33 16.43
C ALA A 203 -16.69 5.89 15.72
N PHE A 204 -17.13 6.65 14.72
CA PHE A 204 -18.29 6.27 13.92
C PHE A 204 -18.02 5.00 13.10
N ALA A 205 -16.87 4.89 12.44
CA ALA A 205 -16.46 3.70 11.71
C ALA A 205 -16.48 2.44 12.59
N ARG A 206 -15.92 2.53 13.80
CA ARG A 206 -15.97 1.43 14.78
C ARG A 206 -17.41 1.02 15.12
N SER A 207 -18.31 1.98 15.30
CA SER A 207 -19.73 1.69 15.61
C SER A 207 -20.49 1.00 14.47
N MET A 208 -19.97 1.04 13.25
CA MET A 208 -20.57 0.39 12.07
C MET A 208 -20.11 -1.06 11.91
N VAL A 209 -19.08 -1.50 12.64
CA VAL A 209 -18.57 -2.88 12.63
C VAL A 209 -19.25 -3.66 13.75
N LYS A 210 -19.96 -4.74 13.41
CA LYS A 210 -20.75 -5.54 14.36
C LYS A 210 -19.94 -6.67 15.00
N ASP A 211 -19.14 -7.36 14.20
CA ASP A 211 -18.45 -8.58 14.58
C ASP A 211 -16.94 -8.32 14.76
N ALA A 212 -16.60 -7.45 15.71
CA ALA A 212 -15.22 -7.15 16.07
C ALA A 212 -15.06 -7.10 17.59
N ASP A 213 -14.09 -7.86 18.10
CA ASP A 213 -13.73 -7.90 19.51
C ASP A 213 -12.25 -7.53 19.65
N PRO A 214 -11.94 -6.28 20.05
CA PRO A 214 -10.56 -5.81 20.16
C PRO A 214 -9.76 -6.53 21.24
N VAL A 215 -10.39 -7.28 22.16
CA VAL A 215 -9.72 -8.01 23.23
C VAL A 215 -9.34 -9.42 22.80
N THR A 216 -10.23 -10.13 22.11
CA THR A 216 -9.97 -11.52 21.68
C THR A 216 -9.30 -11.61 20.32
N ASP A 217 -9.52 -10.64 19.43
CA ASP A 217 -8.92 -10.56 18.09
C ASP A 217 -8.52 -9.11 17.76
N PRO A 218 -7.43 -8.60 18.38
CA PRO A 218 -7.00 -7.22 18.16
C PRO A 218 -6.56 -6.98 16.70
N ASP A 219 -5.89 -7.95 16.07
CA ASP A 219 -5.45 -7.88 14.67
C ASP A 219 -6.65 -7.74 13.72
N GLY A 220 -7.62 -8.66 13.79
CA GLY A 220 -8.79 -8.64 12.91
C GLY A 220 -9.72 -7.46 13.18
N THR A 221 -9.81 -7.03 14.44
CA THR A 221 -10.56 -5.83 14.83
C THR A 221 -9.95 -4.56 14.24
N LEU A 222 -8.63 -4.40 14.34
CA LEU A 222 -7.93 -3.24 13.75
C LEU A 222 -8.16 -3.19 12.23
N MET A 223 -8.00 -4.31 11.53
CA MET A 223 -8.23 -4.40 10.09
C MET A 223 -9.66 -4.03 9.71
N SER A 224 -10.64 -4.53 10.45
CA SER A 224 -12.07 -4.27 10.20
C SER A 224 -12.44 -2.81 10.42
N TRP A 225 -11.90 -2.18 11.48
CA TRP A 225 -12.12 -0.78 11.79
C TRP A 225 -11.50 0.16 10.76
N VAL A 226 -10.25 -0.09 10.38
CA VAL A 226 -9.55 0.72 9.38
C VAL A 226 -10.21 0.59 8.00
N GLY A 227 -10.54 -0.63 7.57
CA GLY A 227 -11.24 -0.84 6.29
C GLY A 227 -12.63 -0.20 6.25
N MET A 228 -13.39 -0.25 7.36
CA MET A 228 -14.67 0.46 7.45
C MET A 228 -14.50 1.97 7.36
N GLU A 229 -13.53 2.55 8.08
CA GLU A 229 -13.26 4.00 7.99
C GLU A 229 -12.85 4.42 6.58
N HIS A 230 -12.01 3.61 5.93
CA HIS A 230 -11.56 3.86 4.57
C HIS A 230 -12.73 3.96 3.59
N ARG A 231 -13.66 2.99 3.59
CA ARG A 231 -14.87 3.02 2.75
C ARG A 231 -15.78 4.21 3.06
N LEU A 232 -16.00 4.50 4.34
CA LEU A 232 -16.78 5.66 4.76
C LEU A 232 -16.13 6.96 4.25
N PHE A 233 -14.81 7.08 4.35
CA PHE A 233 -14.08 8.26 3.92
C PHE A 233 -14.14 8.43 2.40
N ARG A 234 -13.87 7.37 1.63
CA ARG A 234 -13.96 7.40 0.16
C ARG A 234 -15.36 7.77 -0.33
N THR A 235 -16.40 7.21 0.31
CA THR A 235 -17.79 7.54 0.01
C THR A 235 -18.09 9.02 0.24
N LEU A 236 -17.71 9.57 1.40
CA LEU A 236 -17.91 10.99 1.70
C LEU A 236 -17.08 11.90 0.79
N GLU A 237 -15.85 11.49 0.48
CA GLU A 237 -14.94 12.22 -0.40
C GLU A 237 -15.50 12.34 -1.81
N LYS A 238 -15.94 11.23 -2.41
CA LYS A 238 -16.58 11.22 -3.73
C LYS A 238 -17.79 12.15 -3.76
N HIS A 239 -18.67 12.08 -2.75
CA HIS A 239 -19.87 12.91 -2.68
C HIS A 239 -19.54 14.42 -2.65
N ARG A 240 -18.63 14.85 -1.77
CA ARG A 240 -18.29 16.28 -1.60
C ARG A 240 -17.47 16.85 -2.76
N ILE A 241 -16.58 16.05 -3.34
CA ILE A 241 -15.82 16.47 -4.53
C ILE A 241 -16.78 16.61 -5.72
N SER A 242 -17.70 15.66 -5.90
CA SER A 242 -18.70 15.73 -6.98
C SER A 242 -19.60 16.97 -6.87
N GLU A 243 -20.03 17.31 -5.66
CA GLU A 243 -20.78 18.54 -5.40
C GLU A 243 -19.96 19.80 -5.73
N SER A 244 -18.69 19.85 -5.31
CA SER A 244 -17.78 20.96 -5.59
C SER A 244 -17.55 21.15 -7.10
N ILE A 245 -17.36 20.05 -7.85
CA ILE A 245 -17.22 20.08 -9.30
C ILE A 245 -18.51 20.54 -9.98
N SER A 246 -19.66 20.06 -9.49
CA SER A 246 -20.98 20.42 -10.05
C SER A 246 -21.33 21.90 -9.86
N ASN A 247 -20.88 22.49 -8.76
CA ASN A 247 -21.02 23.93 -8.50
C ASN A 247 -20.12 24.80 -9.40
N GLY A 248 -19.17 24.18 -10.11
CA GLY A 248 -18.28 24.81 -11.08
C GLY A 248 -17.13 25.59 -10.46
N PHE A 249 -16.05 25.76 -11.23
CA PHE A 249 -14.94 26.66 -10.91
C PHE A 249 -15.04 27.89 -11.81
N LEU A 250 -15.96 28.80 -11.52
CA LEU A 250 -16.13 30.03 -12.27
C LEU A 250 -15.65 31.23 -11.45
N GLY A 251 -14.76 32.02 -12.05
CA GLY A 251 -14.30 33.29 -11.51
C GLY A 251 -15.39 34.37 -11.62
N PRO A 252 -15.20 35.52 -10.95
CA PRO A 252 -16.14 36.65 -10.98
C PRO A 252 -16.41 37.21 -12.39
N ASP A 253 -15.50 36.93 -13.32
CA ASP A 253 -15.53 37.32 -14.74
C ASP A 253 -16.17 36.27 -15.66
N GLY A 254 -16.63 35.14 -15.10
CA GLY A 254 -17.23 34.02 -15.85
C GLY A 254 -16.21 33.10 -16.51
N ASN A 255 -14.90 33.31 -16.29
CA ASN A 255 -13.85 32.42 -16.76
C ASN A 255 -13.63 31.26 -15.79
N VAL A 256 -12.97 30.19 -16.24
CA VAL A 256 -12.62 29.06 -15.37
C VAL A 256 -11.59 29.49 -14.34
N ASP A 257 -11.92 29.35 -13.05
CA ASP A 257 -11.02 29.61 -11.93
C ASP A 257 -10.12 28.39 -11.68
N VAL A 258 -9.01 28.36 -12.42
CA VAL A 258 -7.99 27.30 -12.30
C VAL A 258 -7.38 27.28 -10.89
N ASP A 259 -7.22 28.43 -10.23
CA ASP A 259 -6.64 28.51 -8.89
C ASP A 259 -7.55 27.87 -7.83
N ALA A 260 -8.87 28.05 -7.95
CA ALA A 260 -9.84 27.38 -7.09
C ALA A 260 -9.79 25.86 -7.26
N PHE A 261 -9.64 25.37 -8.50
CA PHE A 261 -9.45 23.93 -8.75
C PHE A 261 -8.16 23.39 -8.12
N LEU A 262 -7.03 24.08 -8.32
CA LEU A 262 -5.74 23.68 -7.73
C LEU A 262 -5.79 23.68 -6.20
N LYS A 263 -6.45 24.66 -5.58
CA LYS A 263 -6.67 24.72 -4.13
C LYS A 263 -7.51 23.54 -3.64
N LEU A 264 -8.58 23.17 -4.34
CA LEU A 264 -9.39 22.00 -3.99
C LEU A 264 -8.55 20.72 -4.05
N SER A 265 -7.82 20.51 -5.15
CA SER A 265 -6.95 19.35 -5.34
C SER A 265 -5.93 19.21 -4.20
N LEU A 266 -5.22 20.30 -3.88
CA LEU A 266 -4.24 20.31 -2.79
C LEU A 266 -4.89 20.05 -1.41
N SER A 267 -6.10 20.60 -1.18
CA SER A 267 -6.85 20.36 0.06
C SER A 267 -7.22 18.88 0.23
N VAL A 268 -7.67 18.23 -0.86
CA VAL A 268 -8.00 16.80 -0.89
C VAL A 268 -6.77 15.95 -0.58
N HIS A 269 -5.65 16.19 -1.28
CA HIS A 269 -4.40 15.45 -1.05
C HIS A 269 -3.90 15.59 0.40
N ASN A 270 -3.86 16.81 0.94
CA ASN A 270 -3.41 17.05 2.31
C ASN A 270 -4.35 16.40 3.34
N ARG A 271 -5.66 16.36 3.06
CA ARG A 271 -6.64 15.71 3.93
C ARG A 271 -6.42 14.20 3.98
N ARG A 272 -6.20 13.54 2.83
CA ARG A 272 -5.87 12.11 2.77
C ARG A 272 -4.64 11.81 3.63
N LYS A 273 -3.56 12.56 3.42
CA LYS A 273 -2.29 12.39 4.14
C LYS A 273 -2.42 12.60 5.66
N SER A 274 -3.11 13.66 6.07
CA SER A 274 -3.29 13.96 7.50
C SER A 274 -4.23 12.98 8.20
N ARG A 275 -5.31 12.55 7.54
CA ARG A 275 -6.29 11.64 8.13
C ARG A 275 -5.76 10.22 8.24
N ALA A 276 -5.06 9.70 7.23
CA ALA A 276 -4.60 8.31 7.22
C ALA A 276 -3.76 7.96 8.46
N GLY A 277 -2.75 8.78 8.78
CA GLY A 277 -1.91 8.58 9.97
C GLY A 277 -2.70 8.69 11.28
N LEU A 278 -3.44 9.79 11.46
CA LEU A 278 -4.20 10.02 12.69
C LEU A 278 -5.31 8.97 12.89
N SER A 279 -5.96 8.52 11.82
CA SER A 279 -6.99 7.46 11.84
C SER A 279 -6.42 6.16 12.41
N LEU A 280 -5.26 5.74 11.90
CA LEU A 280 -4.58 4.55 12.39
C LEU A 280 -4.25 4.66 13.89
N GLU A 281 -3.71 5.81 14.32
CA GLU A 281 -3.48 6.08 15.75
C GLU A 281 -4.76 6.03 16.60
N GLU A 282 -5.90 6.50 16.09
CA GLU A 282 -7.18 6.45 16.81
C GLU A 282 -7.70 5.01 16.99
N HIS A 283 -7.54 4.14 16.00
CA HIS A 283 -7.93 2.74 16.11
C HIS A 283 -7.02 1.93 17.01
N ILE A 284 -5.69 2.13 16.90
CA ILE A 284 -4.71 1.51 17.78
C ILE A 284 -4.99 1.89 19.24
N ALA A 285 -5.23 3.18 19.52
CA ALA A 285 -5.56 3.66 20.85
C ALA A 285 -6.82 2.99 21.42
N ALA A 286 -7.85 2.79 20.58
CA ALA A 286 -9.06 2.11 20.99
C ALA A 286 -8.82 0.64 21.36
N VAL A 287 -7.95 -0.08 20.63
CA VAL A 287 -7.52 -1.44 21.00
C VAL A 287 -6.81 -1.44 22.35
N PHE A 288 -5.86 -0.52 22.56
CA PHE A 288 -5.13 -0.40 23.83
C PHE A 288 -6.06 -0.11 25.01
N THR A 289 -6.99 0.84 24.84
CA THR A 289 -8.00 1.13 25.87
C THR A 289 -8.87 -0.07 26.18
N ALA A 290 -9.30 -0.84 25.17
CA ALA A 290 -10.11 -2.05 25.39
C ALA A 290 -9.35 -3.13 26.18
N HIS A 291 -8.03 -3.22 26.00
CA HIS A 291 -7.16 -4.12 26.78
C HIS A 291 -6.81 -3.62 28.19
N GLY A 292 -7.19 -2.39 28.54
CA GLY A 292 -6.89 -1.78 29.83
C GLY A 292 -5.40 -1.53 30.08
N VAL A 293 -4.57 -1.45 29.02
CA VAL A 293 -3.13 -1.16 29.17
C VAL A 293 -2.91 0.32 29.41
N ARG A 294 -1.90 0.67 30.23
CA ARG A 294 -1.52 2.07 30.43
C ARG A 294 -0.65 2.56 29.27
N PHE A 295 -1.02 3.69 28.68
CA PHE A 295 -0.27 4.34 27.61
C PHE A 295 -0.52 5.85 27.58
N VAL A 296 0.37 6.57 26.90
CA VAL A 296 0.20 7.99 26.57
C VAL A 296 0.39 8.16 25.07
N LYS A 297 -0.57 8.81 24.40
CA LYS A 297 -0.43 9.23 23.00
C LYS A 297 0.46 10.46 22.89
N LYS A 298 1.35 10.50 21.89
CA LYS A 298 2.17 11.68 21.53
C LYS A 298 2.87 12.31 22.74
N ALA A 299 3.52 11.46 23.54
CA ALA A 299 4.23 11.89 24.74
C ALA A 299 5.56 12.56 24.36
N LYS A 300 5.83 13.77 24.85
CA LYS A 300 7.09 14.49 24.58
C LYS A 300 8.28 13.86 25.29
N THR A 301 9.18 13.20 24.57
CA THR A 301 10.40 12.58 25.12
C THR A 301 11.55 13.60 25.16
N GLU A 302 12.69 13.32 24.52
CA GLU A 302 13.81 14.24 24.47
C GLU A 302 13.55 15.40 23.49
N GLY A 303 13.70 16.63 23.99
CA GLY A 303 13.51 17.83 23.17
C GLY A 303 12.07 18.00 22.68
N LYS A 304 11.86 17.84 21.37
CA LYS A 304 10.54 17.96 20.70
C LYS A 304 10.09 16.65 20.04
N LYS A 305 10.74 15.53 20.37
CA LYS A 305 10.38 14.21 19.85
C LYS A 305 9.09 13.74 20.53
N GLU A 306 8.22 13.10 19.75
CA GLU A 306 6.88 12.68 20.18
C GLU A 306 6.56 11.32 19.53
N PRO A 307 6.95 10.18 20.14
CA PRO A 307 6.47 8.88 19.69
C PRO A 307 4.95 8.83 19.74
N ASP A 308 4.34 8.12 18.79
CA ASP A 308 2.88 8.02 18.68
C ASP A 308 2.28 7.42 19.97
N PHE A 309 2.92 6.39 20.52
CA PHE A 309 2.54 5.77 21.79
C PHE A 309 3.75 5.50 22.69
N LEU A 310 3.59 5.81 23.97
CA LEU A 310 4.57 5.56 25.02
C LEU A 310 3.94 4.77 26.17
N PHE A 311 4.65 3.74 26.65
CA PHE A 311 4.19 2.82 27.69
C PHE A 311 5.22 2.70 28.83
N PRO A 312 4.76 2.50 30.09
CA PRO A 312 3.35 2.54 30.51
C PRO A 312 2.85 3.97 30.74
N SER A 313 3.73 4.91 31.07
CA SER A 313 3.37 6.31 31.27
C SER A 313 4.55 7.25 31.02
N LYS A 314 4.25 8.55 30.87
CA LYS A 314 5.29 9.58 30.80
C LYS A 314 6.08 9.72 32.10
N ARG A 315 5.42 9.56 33.26
CA ARG A 315 6.09 9.62 34.56
C ARG A 315 7.17 8.54 34.66
N ASP A 316 6.85 7.33 34.22
CA ASP A 316 7.78 6.19 34.25
C ASP A 316 8.94 6.39 33.25
N TYR A 317 8.65 6.97 32.08
CA TYR A 317 9.69 7.36 31.12
C TYR A 317 10.60 8.49 31.61
N ASP A 318 10.14 9.37 32.50
CA ASP A 318 10.97 10.45 33.05
C ASP A 318 11.76 10.01 34.28
N ASP A 319 11.31 8.99 35.02
CA ASP A 319 12.00 8.50 36.22
C ASP A 319 13.26 7.71 35.82
N PRO A 320 14.48 8.22 36.10
CA PRO A 320 15.72 7.52 35.76
C PRO A 320 15.88 6.18 36.49
N ARG A 321 15.13 5.96 37.59
CA ARG A 321 15.14 4.72 38.36
C ARG A 321 14.20 3.66 37.78
N PHE A 322 13.25 4.06 36.92
CA PHE A 322 12.38 3.10 36.24
C PHE A 322 13.21 2.29 35.23
N PRO A 323 13.13 0.94 35.21
CA PRO A 323 13.95 0.13 34.33
C PRO A 323 13.66 0.38 32.85
N PRO A 324 14.65 0.74 32.02
CA PRO A 324 14.46 0.94 30.57
C PRO A 324 13.85 -0.27 29.85
N ALA A 325 14.18 -1.48 30.29
CA ALA A 325 13.65 -2.73 29.73
C ALA A 325 12.13 -2.93 29.93
N LEU A 326 11.48 -2.09 30.75
CA LEU A 326 10.03 -2.10 30.96
C LEU A 326 9.33 -0.92 30.25
N LEU A 327 10.09 0.00 29.66
CA LEU A 327 9.57 1.05 28.80
C LEU A 327 9.35 0.49 27.40
N THR A 328 8.29 0.94 26.74
CA THR A 328 8.00 0.57 25.35
C THR A 328 7.53 1.79 24.60
N MET A 329 7.87 1.87 23.32
CA MET A 329 7.27 2.82 22.40
C MET A 329 6.76 2.09 21.17
N LEU A 330 5.70 2.65 20.58
CA LEU A 330 5.18 2.22 19.29
C LEU A 330 5.02 3.46 18.40
N GLY A 331 5.75 3.49 17.29
CA GLY A 331 5.43 4.36 16.17
C GLY A 331 4.34 3.71 15.30
N SER A 332 3.59 4.51 14.56
CA SER A 332 2.59 4.04 13.60
C SER A 332 2.78 4.74 12.26
N LYS A 333 2.78 3.98 11.17
CA LYS A 333 2.86 4.52 9.81
C LYS A 333 1.95 3.71 8.90
N THR A 334 1.12 4.39 8.11
CA THR A 334 0.32 3.71 7.08
C THR A 334 1.20 3.20 5.95
N THR A 335 2.26 3.95 5.61
CA THR A 335 3.25 3.62 4.57
C THR A 335 4.65 3.90 5.09
N LEU A 336 5.56 2.95 4.92
CA LEU A 336 6.91 2.98 5.51
C LEU A 336 7.90 3.79 4.65
N LYS A 337 8.13 3.43 3.37
CA LYS A 337 9.22 3.98 2.53
C LYS A 337 10.50 4.17 3.35
N ASP A 338 11.19 5.32 3.28
CA ASP A 338 12.29 5.65 4.21
C ASP A 338 11.85 6.30 5.53
N ARG A 339 10.56 6.54 5.71
CA ARG A 339 10.01 7.28 6.85
C ARG A 339 10.04 6.48 8.15
N TRP A 340 10.25 5.17 8.10
CA TRP A 340 10.40 4.34 9.31
C TRP A 340 11.61 4.76 10.14
N ARG A 341 12.67 5.30 9.51
CA ARG A 341 13.89 5.77 10.18
C ARG A 341 13.63 6.91 11.17
N GLN A 342 12.55 7.67 10.97
CA GLN A 342 12.16 8.75 11.86
C GLN A 342 11.86 8.23 13.28
N VAL A 343 11.32 7.01 13.39
CA VAL A 343 10.95 6.35 14.65
C VAL A 343 12.18 6.03 15.50
N LEU A 344 13.33 5.74 14.87
CA LEU A 344 14.56 5.31 15.55
C LEU A 344 15.07 6.32 16.58
N ASN A 345 14.77 7.60 16.35
CA ASN A 345 15.25 8.68 17.17
C ASN A 345 14.19 9.18 18.17
N GLU A 346 13.00 8.60 18.29
CA GLU A 346 11.91 9.21 19.06
C GLU A 346 12.00 9.01 20.58
N ALA A 347 12.77 8.04 21.08
CA ALA A 347 12.92 7.79 22.51
C ALA A 347 14.31 7.23 22.82
N ASP A 348 15.14 8.03 23.50
CA ASP A 348 16.54 7.67 23.76
C ASP A 348 16.66 6.58 24.84
N ARG A 349 15.71 6.53 25.80
CA ARG A 349 15.71 5.49 26.85
C ARG A 349 15.25 4.11 26.35
N ILE A 350 14.67 4.02 25.15
CA ILE A 350 14.07 2.79 24.63
C ILE A 350 14.92 2.30 23.43
N PRO A 351 15.85 1.34 23.66
CA PRO A 351 16.71 0.84 22.58
C PRO A 351 15.93 -0.01 21.58
N ASP A 352 15.02 -0.87 22.05
CA ASP A 352 14.18 -1.73 21.22
C ASP A 352 12.85 -1.03 20.94
N LYS A 353 12.63 -0.68 19.67
CA LYS A 353 11.48 0.13 19.25
C LYS A 353 10.50 -0.74 18.47
N HIS A 354 9.24 -0.32 18.46
CA HIS A 354 8.20 -0.98 17.66
C HIS A 354 7.61 -0.01 16.65
N LEU A 355 7.25 -0.54 15.49
CA LEU A 355 6.55 0.21 14.44
C LEU A 355 5.37 -0.60 13.92
N LEU A 356 4.16 -0.08 14.08
CA LEU A 356 2.96 -0.64 13.48
C LEU A 356 2.78 -0.11 12.05
N THR A 357 2.57 -1.02 11.11
CA THR A 357 2.14 -0.69 9.75
C THR A 357 1.02 -1.62 9.27
N LEU A 358 0.25 -1.12 8.30
CA LEU A 358 -0.72 -1.92 7.53
C LEU A 358 -0.23 -2.21 6.10
N GLN A 359 1.00 -1.79 5.77
CA GLN A 359 1.60 -2.04 4.47
C GLN A 359 1.96 -3.52 4.32
N PRO A 360 1.36 -4.25 3.37
CA PRO A 360 1.77 -5.61 3.08
C PRO A 360 3.07 -5.64 2.28
N ALA A 361 3.73 -6.80 2.28
CA ALA A 361 4.72 -7.18 1.29
C ALA A 361 5.95 -6.25 1.21
N ILE A 362 6.67 -6.14 2.33
CA ILE A 362 7.91 -5.34 2.44
C ILE A 362 9.13 -6.19 2.03
N SER A 363 10.12 -5.57 1.37
CA SER A 363 11.31 -6.29 0.92
C SER A 363 12.15 -6.85 2.08
N GLU A 364 12.86 -7.93 1.79
CA GLU A 364 13.76 -8.57 2.76
C GLU A 364 14.86 -7.61 3.22
N ASP A 365 15.46 -6.87 2.28
CA ASP A 365 16.48 -5.86 2.57
C ASP A 365 15.98 -4.81 3.55
N GLN A 366 14.78 -4.26 3.34
CA GLN A 366 14.21 -3.26 4.25
C GLN A 366 13.91 -3.86 5.64
N THR A 367 13.36 -5.07 5.72
CA THR A 367 13.13 -5.72 7.02
C THR A 367 14.43 -6.09 7.74
N ALA A 368 15.48 -6.47 7.00
CA ALA A 368 16.80 -6.77 7.55
C ALA A 368 17.44 -5.51 8.14
N GLU A 369 17.28 -4.37 7.48
CA GLU A 369 17.75 -3.08 7.98
C GLU A 369 17.01 -2.65 9.24
N MET A 370 15.67 -2.76 9.26
CA MET A 370 14.87 -2.49 10.46
C MET A 370 15.31 -3.37 11.64
N ARG A 371 15.58 -4.65 11.39
CA ARG A 371 16.08 -5.58 12.40
C ARG A 371 17.47 -5.18 12.91
N ALA A 372 18.37 -4.76 12.03
CA ALA A 372 19.71 -4.29 12.41
C ALA A 372 19.65 -3.04 13.30
N GLU A 373 18.69 -2.15 13.04
CA GLU A 373 18.40 -0.95 13.82
C GLU A 373 17.53 -1.19 15.07
N ARG A 374 17.27 -2.47 15.43
CA ARG A 374 16.45 -2.88 16.58
C ARG A 374 15.02 -2.32 16.55
N LEU A 375 14.47 -2.18 15.35
CA LEU A 375 13.09 -1.78 15.12
C LEU A 375 12.24 -3.01 14.80
N GLN A 376 11.44 -3.44 15.77
CA GLN A 376 10.51 -4.55 15.63
C GLN A 376 9.26 -4.11 14.85
N LEU A 377 8.99 -4.79 13.74
CA LEU A 377 7.81 -4.50 12.93
C LEU A 377 6.59 -5.23 13.49
N VAL A 378 5.50 -4.48 13.67
CA VAL A 378 4.20 -4.96 14.13
C VAL A 378 3.23 -4.84 12.94
N ILE A 379 2.69 -5.95 12.48
CA ILE A 379 1.75 -6.01 11.36
C ILE A 379 0.60 -6.93 11.76
N PRO A 380 -0.67 -6.60 11.47
CA PRO A 380 -1.75 -7.54 11.68
C PRO A 380 -1.49 -8.90 11.02
N LYS A 381 -1.69 -9.99 11.77
CA LYS A 381 -1.35 -11.36 11.33
C LYS A 381 -1.98 -11.75 9.99
N GLN A 382 -3.14 -11.19 9.63
CA GLN A 382 -3.77 -11.45 8.32
C GLN A 382 -2.93 -10.94 7.13
N LEU A 383 -2.04 -9.96 7.35
CA LEU A 383 -1.16 -9.40 6.32
C LEU A 383 0.21 -10.09 6.25
N HIS A 384 0.55 -10.97 7.21
CA HIS A 384 1.81 -11.71 7.22
C HIS A 384 1.96 -12.69 6.06
N GLY A 385 0.90 -12.94 5.28
CA GLY A 385 0.79 -13.99 4.27
C GLY A 385 1.82 -13.93 3.13
N PRO A 386 1.46 -14.27 1.89
CA PRO A 386 2.45 -14.57 0.85
C PRO A 386 3.32 -13.37 0.42
N GLY A 387 3.02 -12.16 0.90
CA GLY A 387 3.88 -10.98 0.73
C GLY A 387 5.20 -11.03 1.50
N PHE A 388 5.38 -11.94 2.46
CA PHE A 388 6.59 -12.04 3.29
C PHE A 388 7.22 -13.44 3.18
N THR A 389 8.56 -13.52 3.22
CA THR A 389 9.25 -14.82 3.30
C THR A 389 9.03 -15.48 4.66
N GLU A 390 9.25 -16.79 4.77
CA GLU A 390 9.17 -17.51 6.05
C GLU A 390 10.09 -16.90 7.11
N THR A 391 11.30 -16.49 6.72
CA THR A 391 12.26 -15.82 7.61
C THR A 391 11.73 -14.49 8.13
N GLN A 392 11.09 -13.69 7.25
CA GLN A 392 10.44 -12.44 7.68
C GLN A 392 9.29 -12.74 8.63
N GLN A 393 8.40 -13.68 8.30
CA GLN A 393 7.22 -14.03 9.10
C GLN A 393 7.57 -14.48 10.52
N GLN A 394 8.70 -15.17 10.73
CA GLN A 394 9.19 -15.55 12.06
C GLN A 394 9.65 -14.37 12.91
N TRP A 395 10.03 -13.27 12.27
CA TRP A 395 10.48 -12.05 12.94
C TRP A 395 9.35 -11.04 13.16
N LEU A 396 8.34 -10.99 12.29
CA LEU A 396 7.19 -10.10 12.42
C LEU A 396 6.39 -10.39 13.71
N MET A 397 5.83 -9.34 14.31
CA MET A 397 4.89 -9.46 15.42
C MET A 397 3.47 -9.11 14.97
N GLY A 398 2.49 -9.92 15.39
CA GLY A 398 1.09 -9.51 15.37
C GLY A 398 0.81 -8.39 16.37
N LEU A 399 -0.35 -7.73 16.22
CA LEU A 399 -0.78 -6.77 17.24
C LEU A 399 -1.04 -7.48 18.57
N ASP A 400 -1.62 -8.68 18.55
CA ASP A 400 -1.77 -9.53 19.73
C ASP A 400 -0.43 -9.86 20.43
N ASP A 401 0.62 -10.17 19.68
CA ASP A 401 1.96 -10.46 20.19
C ASP A 401 2.52 -9.21 20.92
N PHE A 402 2.40 -8.04 20.27
CA PHE A 402 2.78 -6.76 20.88
C PHE A 402 1.97 -6.46 22.15
N MET A 403 0.66 -6.72 22.13
CA MET A 403 -0.21 -6.54 23.30
C MET A 403 0.19 -7.44 24.47
N ASN A 404 0.59 -8.68 24.19
CA ASN A 404 1.09 -9.59 25.21
C ASN A 404 2.41 -9.11 25.80
N GLU A 405 3.33 -8.60 24.97
CA GLU A 405 4.60 -8.05 25.41
C GLU A 405 4.42 -6.86 26.36
N ILE A 406 3.59 -5.87 26.00
CA ILE A 406 3.37 -4.70 26.86
C ILE A 406 2.69 -5.07 28.18
N LYS A 407 1.74 -6.02 28.17
CA LYS A 407 1.08 -6.50 29.40
C LYS A 407 2.07 -7.20 30.34
N GLN A 408 2.97 -8.01 29.80
CA GLN A 408 4.01 -8.66 30.59
C GLN A 408 4.99 -7.64 31.19
N ARG A 409 5.38 -6.61 30.43
CA ARG A 409 6.23 -5.52 30.95
C ARG A 409 5.51 -4.72 32.05
N GLU A 410 4.23 -4.44 31.86
CA GLU A 410 3.40 -3.74 32.85
C GLU A 410 3.22 -4.52 34.15
N GLN A 411 3.01 -5.84 34.07
CA GLN A 411 2.93 -6.71 35.26
C GLN A 411 4.24 -6.78 36.05
N ARG A 412 5.38 -6.65 35.36
CA ARG A 412 6.72 -6.61 35.97
C ARG A 412 7.10 -5.23 36.46
N ALA A 413 6.37 -4.19 36.08
CA ALA A 413 6.64 -2.82 36.49
C ALA A 413 6.41 -2.69 38.01
N PRO A 414 7.30 -1.99 38.72
CA PRO A 414 7.08 -1.72 40.14
C PRO A 414 5.76 -0.97 40.30
N VAL A 415 4.88 -1.47 41.17
CA VAL A 415 3.63 -0.79 41.52
C VAL A 415 4.00 0.56 42.11
N THR A 416 3.79 1.63 41.34
CA THR A 416 3.92 2.96 41.88
C THR A 416 2.71 3.16 42.79
N VAL A 417 2.94 3.16 44.10
CA VAL A 417 1.93 3.57 45.07
C VAL A 417 1.66 5.04 44.77
N ASP A 418 0.53 5.33 44.13
CA ASP A 418 0.08 6.70 43.99
C ASP A 418 -0.22 7.21 45.41
N HIS A 419 0.72 7.97 45.95
CA HIS A 419 0.45 8.83 47.09
C HIS A 419 -0.55 9.89 46.62
N LEU A 420 -1.83 9.56 46.74
CA LEU A 420 -2.91 10.54 46.83
C LEU A 420 -2.59 11.42 48.04
N PHE A 421 -2.15 12.64 47.77
CA PHE A 421 -2.08 13.72 48.76
C PHE A 421 -3.38 14.50 48.77
#